data_AF-A0A7W0SIT4-F1
#
_entry.id   AF-A0A7W0SIT4-F1
#
_cell.length_a   1.000
_cell.length_b   1.000
_cell.length_c   1.000
_cell.angle_alpha   90.00
_cell.angle_beta   90.00
_cell.angle_gamma   90.00
#
_symmetry.space_group_name_H-M   'P 1'
#
loop_
_entity.id
_entity.type
_entity.pdbx_description
1 polymer ?
#
loop_
_entity_poly.entity_id
_entity_poly.type
_entity_poly.pdbx_seq_one_letter_code
_entity_poly.pdbx_strand_id
1 'polypeptide(L)'
;MASVESSPSSPRLSGGLRTALPWLGALVLAAGVIMFVVTVFGNDEPATKAANLTPEPQLPAAQPKPKKGAIEPGAREAAGKFILTAVARKDLRASWAVTHPELKAGYTLAQWTKGDLPVVPFPVTAIEEARFRVDESYPNEVMLEVALIPKPGVKQEATVFQIGLKATGTGAKRRWLVNYWMPRWGPRVPTDMQ
;
A
#
# COMPACT_ATOMS: atom_id res chain seq x y z
N MET A 1 71.82 -64.60 31.75
CA MET A 1 72.58 -64.48 30.48
C MET A 1 71.68 -63.67 29.55
N ALA A 2 71.78 -62.34 29.50
CA ALA A 2 72.83 -61.49 28.93
C ALA A 2 73.00 -61.62 27.41
N SER A 3 72.73 -60.49 26.72
CA SER A 3 73.30 -60.04 25.42
C SER A 3 72.89 -60.79 24.13
N VAL A 4 72.76 -60.20 22.93
CA VAL A 4 73.03 -58.86 22.35
C VAL A 4 72.55 -58.88 20.87
N GLU A 5 72.20 -57.70 20.31
CA GLU A 5 72.15 -57.26 18.88
C GLU A 5 71.39 -58.09 17.81
N SER A 6 70.75 -57.53 16.78
CA SER A 6 71.10 -56.37 15.94
C SER A 6 69.89 -55.83 15.14
N SER A 7 69.74 -54.50 15.07
CA SER A 7 69.05 -53.75 13.98
C SER A 7 69.94 -53.74 12.71
N PRO A 8 69.59 -53.21 11.50
CA PRO A 8 68.41 -52.41 11.09
C PRO A 8 67.87 -52.81 9.68
N SER A 9 66.85 -52.12 9.15
CA SER A 9 66.83 -51.62 7.74
C SER A 9 65.51 -50.93 7.40
N SER A 10 65.60 -49.61 7.31
CA SER A 10 64.59 -48.71 6.77
C SER A 10 64.43 -48.90 5.25
N PRO A 11 63.23 -48.72 4.67
CA PRO A 11 63.13 -48.20 3.33
C PRO A 11 63.23 -46.66 3.35
N ARG A 12 64.10 -46.17 2.45
CA ARG A 12 64.44 -44.78 2.20
C ARG A 12 63.37 -44.08 1.35
N LEU A 13 63.39 -42.76 1.48
CA LEU A 13 62.54 -41.74 0.86
C LEU A 13 62.37 -41.79 -0.68
N SER A 14 61.22 -41.24 -1.09
CA SER A 14 61.03 -40.15 -2.09
C SER A 14 60.28 -40.46 -3.39
N GLY A 15 59.26 -39.64 -3.64
CA GLY A 15 58.93 -39.15 -4.99
C GLY A 15 57.49 -39.32 -5.46
N GLY A 16 56.72 -38.22 -5.50
CA GLY A 16 55.85 -37.95 -6.66
C GLY A 16 54.33 -37.95 -6.48
N LEU A 17 53.81 -36.93 -5.79
CA LEU A 17 52.65 -36.10 -6.15
C LEU A 17 51.87 -36.49 -7.44
N ARG A 18 51.00 -37.51 -7.44
CA ARG A 18 50.03 -37.75 -8.55
C ARG A 18 48.76 -38.51 -8.12
N THR A 19 47.99 -38.03 -7.15
CA THR A 19 46.65 -38.61 -6.91
C THR A 19 45.61 -37.67 -6.31
N ALA A 20 45.89 -36.38 -6.17
CA ALA A 20 44.96 -35.42 -5.56
C ALA A 20 44.08 -34.64 -6.56
N LEU A 21 44.24 -34.85 -7.87
CA LEU A 21 43.55 -34.02 -8.87
C LEU A 21 42.08 -34.39 -9.17
N PRO A 22 41.59 -35.65 -9.10
CA PRO A 22 40.17 -35.92 -9.38
C PRO A 22 39.24 -35.53 -8.22
N TRP A 23 39.76 -35.37 -7.01
CA TRP A 23 38.96 -35.05 -5.82
C TRP A 23 38.50 -33.59 -5.77
N LEU A 24 39.28 -32.66 -6.34
CA LEU A 24 38.89 -31.25 -6.45
C LEU A 24 37.72 -31.05 -7.40
N GLY A 25 37.67 -31.78 -8.52
CA GLY A 25 36.57 -31.70 -9.49
C GLY A 25 35.24 -32.21 -8.92
N ALA A 26 35.27 -33.34 -8.21
CA ALA A 26 34.09 -33.90 -7.55
C ALA A 26 33.53 -32.97 -6.45
N LEU A 27 34.40 -32.27 -5.73
CA LEU A 27 34.01 -31.36 -4.65
C LEU A 27 33.36 -30.07 -5.19
N VAL A 28 33.86 -29.52 -6.30
CA VAL A 28 33.25 -28.36 -6.97
C VAL A 28 31.88 -28.71 -7.55
N LEU A 29 31.74 -29.90 -8.14
CA LEU A 29 30.46 -30.34 -8.73
C LEU A 29 29.40 -30.60 -7.64
N ALA A 30 29.79 -31.23 -6.53
CA ALA A 30 28.90 -31.40 -5.37
C ALA A 30 28.47 -30.05 -4.77
N ALA A 31 29.39 -29.09 -4.62
CA ALA A 31 29.06 -27.75 -4.16
C ALA A 31 28.06 -27.04 -5.09
N GLY A 32 28.24 -27.18 -6.42
CA GLY A 32 27.32 -26.61 -7.41
C GLY A 32 25.91 -27.21 -7.36
N VAL A 33 25.79 -28.54 -7.19
CA VAL A 33 24.49 -29.22 -7.09
C VAL A 33 23.76 -28.82 -5.79
N ILE A 34 24.48 -28.71 -4.67
CA ILE A 34 23.90 -28.24 -3.41
C ILE A 34 23.40 -26.80 -3.56
N MET A 35 24.17 -25.92 -4.21
CA MET A 35 23.77 -24.53 -4.48
C MET A 35 22.54 -24.44 -5.40
N PHE A 36 22.46 -25.30 -6.42
CA PHE A 36 21.31 -25.36 -7.33
C PHE A 36 20.04 -25.90 -6.62
N VAL A 37 20.17 -26.90 -5.76
CA VAL A 37 19.02 -27.45 -5.00
C VAL A 37 18.53 -26.45 -3.94
N VAL A 38 19.44 -25.75 -3.25
CA VAL A 38 19.08 -24.69 -2.29
C VAL A 38 18.38 -23.53 -2.99
N THR A 39 18.85 -23.10 -4.17
CA THR A 39 18.22 -21.98 -4.90
C THR A 39 16.88 -22.32 -5.54
N VAL A 40 16.67 -23.58 -5.97
CA VAL A 40 15.40 -23.99 -6.61
C VAL A 40 14.35 -24.45 -5.60
N PHE A 41 14.75 -24.98 -4.42
CA PHE A 41 13.82 -25.64 -3.49
C PHE A 41 13.90 -25.20 -2.02
N GLY A 42 14.90 -24.43 -1.59
CA GLY A 42 15.15 -24.16 -0.17
C GLY A 42 14.97 -22.70 0.23
N ASN A 43 13.74 -22.29 0.57
CA ASN A 43 13.49 -20.96 1.13
C ASN A 43 12.50 -21.00 2.31
N ASP A 44 12.89 -21.71 3.37
CA ASP A 44 12.33 -21.55 4.73
C ASP A 44 13.48 -21.09 5.66
N GLU A 45 13.39 -19.87 6.19
CA GLU A 45 14.41 -19.24 7.05
C GLU A 45 14.41 -19.76 8.51
N PRO A 46 15.50 -19.54 9.25
CA PRO A 46 15.34 -18.76 10.49
C PRO A 46 16.39 -17.65 10.70
N ALA A 47 15.88 -16.54 11.24
CA ALA A 47 16.54 -15.26 11.45
C ALA A 47 17.77 -15.27 12.38
N THR A 48 18.75 -14.38 12.11
CA THR A 48 19.29 -13.44 13.12
C THR A 48 20.19 -12.34 12.52
N LYS A 49 19.68 -11.11 12.62
CA LYS A 49 20.34 -9.85 13.04
C LYS A 49 21.32 -9.11 12.08
N ALA A 50 20.80 -7.94 11.66
CA ALA A 50 21.43 -6.62 11.58
C ALA A 50 21.77 -6.06 10.19
N ALA A 51 20.77 -5.33 9.68
CA ALA A 51 20.86 -3.99 9.09
C ALA A 51 21.62 -3.83 7.76
N ASN A 52 20.92 -4.16 6.67
CA ASN A 52 20.94 -3.30 5.49
C ASN A 52 19.54 -2.72 5.28
N LEU A 53 19.49 -1.39 5.30
CA LEU A 53 18.29 -0.56 5.27
C LEU A 53 17.76 -0.44 3.84
N THR A 54 16.92 -1.38 3.44
CA THR A 54 15.96 -1.15 2.35
C THR A 54 14.64 -1.74 2.83
N PRO A 55 13.61 -0.93 3.17
CA PRO A 55 12.28 -1.46 3.35
C PRO A 55 11.84 -2.00 1.98
N GLU A 56 11.84 -3.32 1.83
CA GLU A 56 11.11 -3.96 0.75
C GLU A 56 9.65 -3.50 0.87
N PRO A 57 9.00 -3.01 -0.21
CA PRO A 57 7.62 -2.58 -0.13
C PRO A 57 6.77 -3.76 0.35
N GLN A 58 6.35 -3.72 1.61
CA GLN A 58 5.31 -4.62 2.09
C GLN A 58 4.07 -4.30 1.25
N LEU A 59 3.76 -5.18 0.30
CA LEU A 59 2.47 -5.17 -0.36
C LEU A 59 1.43 -5.20 0.76
N PRO A 60 0.53 -4.21 0.84
CA PRO A 60 -0.54 -4.22 1.83
C PRO A 60 -1.23 -5.58 1.77
N ALA A 61 -1.50 -6.17 2.94
CA ALA A 61 -2.29 -7.40 3.03
C ALA A 61 -3.50 -7.29 2.08
N ALA A 62 -3.70 -8.31 1.23
CA ALA A 62 -4.72 -8.28 0.20
C ALA A 62 -6.05 -7.81 0.80
N GLN A 63 -6.50 -6.62 0.39
CA GLN A 63 -7.73 -6.04 0.91
C GLN A 63 -8.88 -7.01 0.59
N PRO A 64 -9.79 -7.30 1.55
CA PRO A 64 -10.88 -8.23 1.33
C PRO A 64 -11.73 -7.78 0.15
N LYS A 65 -12.15 -8.69 -0.74
CA LYS A 65 -12.87 -8.33 -1.99
C LYS A 65 -13.96 -7.28 -1.73
N PRO A 66 -14.04 -6.20 -2.54
CA PRO A 66 -14.96 -5.11 -2.30
C PRO A 66 -16.39 -5.63 -2.31
N LYS A 67 -17.13 -5.37 -1.23
CA LYS A 67 -18.57 -5.71 -1.19
C LYS A 67 -19.33 -4.60 -1.89
N LYS A 68 -19.96 -4.89 -3.03
CA LYS A 68 -21.02 -4.01 -3.56
C LYS A 68 -22.18 -4.04 -2.55
N GLY A 69 -22.22 -3.07 -1.65
CA GLY A 69 -23.18 -3.02 -0.54
C GLY A 69 -23.73 -1.61 -0.35
N ALA A 70 -24.72 -1.48 0.54
CA ALA A 70 -25.23 -0.17 0.95
C ALA A 70 -24.13 0.64 1.63
N ILE A 71 -24.10 1.96 1.37
CA ILE A 71 -23.15 2.88 1.99
C ILE A 71 -23.46 2.94 3.49
N GLU A 72 -22.44 2.76 4.33
CA GLU A 72 -22.61 2.93 5.78
C GLU A 72 -23.09 4.37 6.07
N PRO A 73 -24.16 4.56 6.89
CA PRO A 73 -24.72 5.89 7.16
C PRO A 73 -23.68 6.93 7.60
N GLY A 74 -22.73 6.52 8.46
CA GLY A 74 -21.65 7.40 8.93
C GLY A 74 -20.69 7.84 7.81
N ALA A 75 -20.41 6.98 6.84
CA ALA A 75 -19.60 7.34 5.68
C ALA A 75 -20.34 8.35 4.78
N ARG A 76 -21.64 8.11 4.54
CA ARG A 76 -22.48 9.05 3.77
C ARG A 76 -22.56 10.42 4.45
N GLU A 77 -22.72 10.45 5.77
CA GLU A 77 -22.78 11.68 6.55
C GLU A 77 -21.46 12.46 6.49
N ALA A 78 -20.32 11.78 6.67
CA ALA A 78 -19.00 12.40 6.57
C ALA A 78 -18.74 12.96 5.16
N ALA A 79 -19.11 12.22 4.11
CA ALA A 79 -19.03 12.68 2.73
C ALA A 79 -19.87 13.94 2.49
N GLY A 80 -21.14 13.93 2.90
CA GLY A 80 -22.04 15.09 2.76
C GLY A 80 -21.52 16.32 3.50
N LYS A 81 -21.07 16.14 4.75
CA LYS A 81 -20.46 17.22 5.55
C LYS A 81 -19.23 17.79 4.86
N PHE A 82 -18.31 16.96 4.37
CA PHE A 82 -17.13 17.42 3.66
C PHE A 82 -17.47 18.21 2.39
N ILE A 83 -18.45 17.74 1.61
CA ILE A 83 -18.88 18.41 0.38
C ILE A 83 -19.49 19.80 0.69
N LEU A 84 -20.39 19.88 1.67
CA LEU A 84 -21.03 21.15 2.04
C LEU A 84 -20.08 22.15 2.71
N THR A 85 -18.92 21.70 3.18
CA THR A 85 -17.95 22.53 3.92
C THR A 85 -16.70 22.84 3.10
N ALA A 86 -15.85 21.83 2.82
CA ALA A 86 -14.61 21.98 2.06
C ALA A 86 -14.87 22.24 0.58
N VAL A 87 -15.66 21.40 -0.08
CA VAL A 87 -15.86 21.47 -1.54
C VAL A 87 -16.64 22.74 -1.92
N ALA A 88 -17.69 23.06 -1.16
CA ALA A 88 -18.48 24.28 -1.33
C ALA A 88 -17.78 25.56 -0.82
N ARG A 89 -16.60 25.44 -0.18
CA ARG A 89 -15.83 26.54 0.41
C ARG A 89 -16.62 27.42 1.38
N LYS A 90 -17.50 26.81 2.20
CA LYS A 90 -18.39 27.52 3.14
C LYS A 90 -17.90 27.54 4.58
N ASP A 91 -17.45 26.40 5.10
CA ASP A 91 -16.96 26.28 6.49
C ASP A 91 -15.71 25.39 6.53
N LEU A 92 -14.59 25.99 6.16
CA LEU A 92 -13.32 25.28 6.06
C LEU A 92 -12.80 24.81 7.42
N ARG A 93 -13.22 25.44 8.52
CA ARG A 93 -12.85 25.01 9.87
C ARG A 93 -13.57 23.71 10.23
N ALA A 94 -14.87 23.62 9.98
CA ALA A 94 -15.62 22.39 10.20
C ALA A 94 -15.12 21.25 9.31
N SER A 95 -14.72 21.55 8.07
CA SER A 95 -14.23 20.51 7.15
C SER A 95 -12.95 19.83 7.65
N TRP A 96 -12.07 20.55 8.34
CA TRP A 96 -10.87 19.97 8.96
C TRP A 96 -11.16 18.78 9.89
N ALA A 97 -12.29 18.82 10.61
CA ALA A 97 -12.67 17.78 11.57
C ALA A 97 -13.17 16.50 10.89
N VAL A 98 -13.72 16.61 9.69
CA VAL A 98 -14.20 15.47 8.87
C VAL A 98 -13.17 14.99 7.85
N THR A 99 -12.01 15.65 7.77
CA THR A 99 -10.90 15.26 6.90
C THR A 99 -9.89 14.38 7.63
N HIS A 100 -9.57 13.24 7.02
CA HIS A 100 -8.57 12.28 7.49
C HIS A 100 -7.17 12.91 7.45
N PRO A 101 -6.26 12.58 8.40
CA PRO A 101 -4.89 13.09 8.39
C PRO A 101 -4.15 12.93 7.06
N GLU A 102 -4.42 11.87 6.30
CA GLU A 102 -3.82 11.64 4.97
C GLU A 102 -4.12 12.77 3.97
N LEU A 103 -5.38 13.21 3.85
CA LEU A 103 -5.77 14.23 2.87
C LEU A 103 -5.28 15.64 3.26
N LYS A 104 -5.06 15.88 4.55
CA LYS A 104 -4.57 17.17 5.06
C LYS A 104 -3.09 17.15 5.44
N ALA A 105 -2.37 16.09 5.09
CA ALA A 105 -0.94 15.98 5.34
C ALA A 105 -0.21 17.16 4.69
N GLY A 106 0.68 17.81 5.43
CA GLY A 106 1.42 18.99 4.96
C GLY A 106 0.67 20.32 5.06
N TYR A 107 -0.59 20.34 5.48
CA TYR A 107 -1.36 21.56 5.69
C TYR A 107 -1.54 21.85 7.17
N THR A 108 -1.53 23.13 7.54
CA THR A 108 -1.97 23.60 8.86
C THR A 108 -3.45 23.94 8.84
N LEU A 109 -4.11 23.95 10.01
CA LEU A 109 -5.48 24.44 10.13
C LEU A 109 -5.61 25.90 9.64
N ALA A 110 -4.58 26.73 9.84
CA ALA A 110 -4.57 28.12 9.38
C ALA A 110 -4.53 28.22 7.85
N GLN A 111 -3.70 27.44 7.16
CA GLN A 111 -3.70 27.37 5.69
C GLN A 111 -5.03 26.86 5.16
N TRP A 112 -5.53 25.78 5.77
CA TRP A 112 -6.78 25.16 5.38
C TRP A 112 -7.96 26.12 5.51
N THR A 113 -8.06 26.85 6.63
CA THR A 113 -9.15 27.83 6.83
C THR A 113 -9.05 29.06 5.92
N LYS A 114 -7.87 29.37 5.38
CA LYS A 114 -7.67 30.39 4.34
C LYS A 114 -8.03 29.90 2.93
N GLY A 115 -8.30 28.60 2.76
CA GLY A 115 -8.59 28.02 1.46
C GLY A 115 -7.39 27.42 0.73
N ASP A 116 -6.19 27.49 1.30
CA ASP A 116 -5.00 26.80 0.81
C ASP A 116 -5.04 25.34 1.26
N LEU A 117 -5.73 24.51 0.46
CA LEU A 117 -6.00 23.11 0.77
C LEU A 117 -6.20 22.29 -0.51
N PRO A 118 -5.90 20.98 -0.50
CA PRO A 118 -5.84 20.12 -1.68
C PRO A 118 -7.23 19.57 -2.05
N VAL A 119 -8.25 20.43 -2.11
CA VAL A 119 -9.63 20.03 -2.43
C VAL A 119 -10.12 20.89 -3.58
N VAL A 120 -10.38 20.24 -4.72
CA VAL A 120 -10.99 20.89 -5.88
C VAL A 120 -12.36 21.45 -5.48
N PRO A 121 -12.59 22.77 -5.54
CA PRO A 121 -13.87 23.34 -5.18
C PRO A 121 -14.93 22.98 -6.22
N PHE A 122 -16.18 22.86 -5.77
CA PHE A 122 -17.33 22.72 -6.65
C PHE A 122 -18.52 23.48 -6.06
N PRO A 123 -19.20 24.35 -6.83
CA PRO A 123 -20.24 25.21 -6.32
C PRO A 123 -21.54 24.41 -6.13
N VAL A 124 -21.69 23.78 -4.97
CA VAL A 124 -22.94 23.14 -4.51
C VAL A 124 -23.64 23.98 -3.44
N THR A 125 -24.97 24.00 -3.44
CA THR A 125 -25.78 24.56 -2.34
C THR A 125 -26.31 23.48 -1.41
N ALA A 126 -26.65 22.32 -1.95
CA ALA A 126 -27.29 21.22 -1.25
C ALA A 126 -26.71 19.88 -1.72
N ILE A 127 -26.87 18.84 -0.89
CA ILE A 127 -26.43 17.48 -1.19
C ILE A 127 -27.60 16.55 -1.53
N GLU A 128 -28.84 17.04 -1.49
CA GLU A 128 -30.06 16.25 -1.71
C GLU A 128 -30.13 15.71 -3.15
N GLU A 129 -29.67 16.50 -4.11
CA GLU A 129 -29.58 16.13 -5.52
C GLU A 129 -28.36 15.27 -5.85
N ALA A 130 -27.39 15.18 -4.93
CA ALA A 130 -26.18 14.40 -5.17
C ALA A 130 -26.50 12.90 -5.23
N ARG A 131 -25.95 12.23 -6.24
CA ARG A 131 -26.08 10.77 -6.41
C ARG A 131 -24.79 10.11 -6.00
N PHE A 132 -24.87 9.25 -4.99
CA PHE A 132 -23.73 8.47 -4.50
C PHE A 132 -23.80 7.04 -5.04
N ARG A 133 -22.67 6.53 -5.53
CA ARG A 133 -22.48 5.15 -5.95
C ARG A 133 -21.26 4.58 -5.24
N VAL A 134 -21.33 3.32 -4.82
CA VAL A 134 -20.15 2.62 -4.27
C VAL A 134 -19.28 2.14 -5.43
N ASP A 135 -18.02 2.55 -5.44
CA ASP A 135 -16.98 2.05 -6.35
C ASP A 135 -16.30 0.84 -5.70
N GLU A 136 -15.74 1.04 -4.50
CA GLU A 136 -15.11 0.00 -3.68
C GLU A 136 -15.56 0.12 -2.21
N SER A 137 -15.70 -1.00 -1.51
CA SER A 137 -16.08 -1.00 -0.09
C SER A 137 -15.42 -2.14 0.68
N TYR A 138 -14.67 -1.75 1.69
CA TYR A 138 -13.94 -2.58 2.64
C TYR A 138 -14.42 -2.26 4.07
N PRO A 139 -14.13 -3.10 5.07
CA PRO A 139 -14.63 -2.88 6.44
C PRO A 139 -14.28 -1.52 7.06
N ASN A 140 -13.15 -0.91 6.67
CA ASN A 140 -12.67 0.36 7.23
C ASN A 140 -12.37 1.42 6.17
N GLU A 141 -12.69 1.14 4.91
CA GLU A 141 -12.37 2.03 3.79
C GLU A 141 -13.46 1.89 2.73
N VAL A 142 -13.93 3.01 2.20
CA VAL A 142 -14.92 3.02 1.12
C VAL A 142 -14.54 4.09 0.11
N MET A 143 -14.58 3.72 -1.16
CA MET A 143 -14.49 4.65 -2.28
C MET A 143 -15.88 4.81 -2.87
N LEU A 144 -16.35 6.06 -2.90
CA LEU A 144 -17.63 6.41 -3.48
C LEU A 144 -17.40 7.28 -4.71
N GLU A 145 -18.32 7.20 -5.63
CA GLU A 145 -18.51 8.22 -6.64
C GLU A 145 -19.68 9.10 -6.25
N VAL A 146 -19.54 10.40 -6.43
CA VAL A 146 -20.60 11.37 -6.21
C VAL A 146 -20.77 12.23 -7.46
N ALA A 147 -21.95 12.16 -8.06
CA ALA A 147 -22.35 13.09 -9.11
C ALA A 147 -22.85 14.38 -8.45
N LEU A 148 -22.17 15.49 -8.73
CA LEU A 148 -22.54 16.82 -8.26
C LEU A 148 -23.09 17.66 -9.41
N ILE A 149 -24.22 18.30 -9.15
CA ILE A 149 -24.84 19.28 -10.03
C ILE A 149 -24.48 20.67 -9.48
N PRO A 150 -23.97 21.59 -10.32
CA PRO A 150 -23.62 22.91 -9.85
C PRO A 150 -24.88 23.72 -9.57
N LYS A 151 -24.74 24.76 -8.74
CA LYS A 151 -25.81 25.71 -8.47
C LYS A 151 -26.41 26.27 -9.78
N PRO A 152 -27.73 26.52 -9.82
CA PRO A 152 -28.36 27.21 -10.95
C PRO A 152 -27.63 28.52 -11.28
N GLY A 153 -27.43 28.79 -12.58
CA GLY A 153 -26.77 30.00 -13.07
C GLY A 153 -25.24 29.93 -13.12
N VAL A 154 -24.60 28.86 -12.65
CA VAL A 154 -23.16 28.65 -12.81
C VAL A 154 -22.86 27.94 -14.13
N LYS A 155 -21.95 28.51 -14.93
CA LYS A 155 -21.43 27.87 -16.16
C LYS A 155 -20.38 26.81 -15.82
N GLN A 156 -20.80 25.76 -15.13
CA GLN A 156 -20.00 24.58 -14.85
C GLN A 156 -20.83 23.34 -15.18
N GLU A 157 -20.19 22.28 -15.69
CA GLU A 157 -20.88 21.03 -16.02
C GLU A 157 -21.08 20.17 -14.76
N ALA A 158 -22.15 19.37 -14.74
CA ALA A 158 -22.29 18.31 -13.75
C ALA A 158 -21.06 17.40 -13.81
N THR A 159 -20.46 17.11 -12.66
CA THR A 159 -19.18 16.41 -12.59
C THR A 159 -19.28 15.27 -11.60
N VAL A 160 -18.73 14.11 -11.97
CA VAL A 160 -18.58 12.96 -11.07
C VAL A 160 -17.23 13.08 -10.37
N PHE A 161 -17.25 13.04 -9.05
CA PHE A 161 -16.06 13.00 -8.22
C PHE A 161 -15.91 11.65 -7.56
N GLN A 162 -14.67 11.23 -7.34
CA GLN A 162 -14.34 10.15 -6.43
C GLN A 162 -14.07 10.73 -5.05
N ILE A 163 -14.69 10.13 -4.03
CA ILE A 163 -14.52 10.47 -2.62
C ILE A 163 -14.22 9.21 -1.82
N GLY A 164 -13.02 9.17 -1.24
CA GLY A 164 -12.57 8.09 -0.38
C GLY A 164 -12.83 8.44 1.08
N LEU A 165 -13.26 7.47 1.87
CA LEU A 165 -13.40 7.59 3.31
C LEU A 165 -12.72 6.43 4.02
N LYS A 166 -12.07 6.75 5.14
CA LYS A 166 -11.50 5.77 6.07
C LYS A 166 -12.14 5.89 7.44
N ALA A 167 -12.46 4.75 8.04
CA ALA A 167 -12.90 4.70 9.42
C ALA A 167 -11.68 4.83 10.36
N THR A 168 -11.76 5.78 11.30
CA THR A 168 -10.71 6.05 12.28
C THR A 168 -11.25 5.84 13.70
N GLY A 169 -10.43 5.23 14.56
CA GLY A 169 -10.82 4.90 15.94
C GLY A 169 -11.60 3.59 16.04
N THR A 170 -11.99 3.25 17.27
CA THR A 170 -12.63 1.98 17.62
C THR A 170 -13.84 2.21 18.54
N GLY A 171 -14.78 1.24 18.55
CA GLY A 171 -15.98 1.28 19.38
C GLY A 171 -16.77 2.59 19.20
N ALA A 172 -17.16 3.21 20.31
CA ALA A 172 -17.91 4.47 20.33
C ALA A 172 -17.15 5.69 19.75
N LYS A 173 -15.82 5.59 19.58
CA LYS A 173 -14.98 6.66 19.00
C LYS A 173 -14.74 6.49 17.50
N ARG A 174 -15.25 5.40 16.91
CA ARG A 174 -15.13 5.14 15.47
C ARG A 174 -15.89 6.21 14.71
N ARG A 175 -15.21 6.84 13.75
CA ARG A 175 -15.81 7.83 12.84
C ARG A 175 -15.23 7.70 11.44
N TRP A 176 -16.04 8.00 10.45
CA TRP A 176 -15.60 8.08 9.07
C TRP A 176 -15.02 9.45 8.76
N LEU A 177 -13.88 9.48 8.07
CA LEU A 177 -13.19 10.69 7.67
C LEU A 177 -12.81 10.60 6.20
N VAL A 178 -12.91 11.71 5.47
CA VAL A 178 -12.58 11.78 4.05
C VAL A 178 -11.07 11.78 3.86
N ASN A 179 -10.54 10.80 3.11
CA ASN A 179 -9.12 10.67 2.81
C ASN A 179 -8.77 10.92 1.33
N TYR A 180 -9.77 11.05 0.45
CA TYR A 180 -9.54 11.29 -0.98
C TYR A 180 -10.66 12.13 -1.59
N TRP A 181 -10.29 13.06 -2.49
CA TRP A 181 -11.23 13.87 -3.27
C TRP A 181 -10.60 14.30 -4.60
N MET A 182 -11.11 13.79 -5.72
CA MET A 182 -10.71 14.22 -7.06
C MET A 182 -11.88 14.08 -8.04
N PRO A 183 -11.94 14.91 -9.11
CA PRO A 183 -12.79 14.60 -10.25
C PRO A 183 -12.46 13.20 -10.77
N ARG A 184 -13.49 12.41 -11.11
CA ARG A 184 -13.24 11.13 -11.76
C ARG A 184 -12.65 11.40 -13.13
N TRP A 185 -11.42 10.95 -13.36
CA TRP A 185 -10.88 10.87 -14.71
C TRP A 185 -11.46 9.66 -15.42
N GLY A 186 -12.14 9.93 -16.54
CA GLY A 186 -12.59 8.95 -17.51
C GLY A 186 -12.87 9.67 -18.83
N PRO A 187 -12.63 9.04 -19.98
CA PRO A 187 -13.02 9.61 -21.26
C PRO A 187 -14.53 9.90 -21.23
N ARG A 188 -14.94 11.07 -21.73
CA ARG A 188 -16.34 11.34 -22.00
C ARG A 188 -16.78 10.27 -23.01
N VAL A 189 -17.69 9.37 -22.63
CA VAL A 189 -18.37 8.54 -23.64
C VAL A 189 -19.34 9.49 -24.33
N PRO A 190 -19.15 9.80 -25.62
CA PRO A 190 -20.05 10.69 -26.32
C PRO A 190 -21.48 10.12 -26.29
N THR A 191 -22.44 10.96 -25.91
CA THR A 191 -23.85 10.60 -25.75
C THR A 191 -24.62 10.53 -27.07
N ASP A 192 -23.93 10.67 -28.20
CA ASP A 192 -24.44 10.69 -29.57
C ASP A 192 -24.37 9.33 -30.30
N MET A 193 -24.10 8.24 -29.58
CA MET A 193 -24.05 6.87 -30.15
C MET A 193 -25.16 5.92 -29.67
N GLN A 194 -26.37 6.43 -29.40
CA GLN A 194 -27.57 5.59 -29.20
C GLN A 194 -28.69 5.97 -30.16
#